data_AF-A0A2P2K130-F1
#
_entry.id   AF-A0A2P2K130-F1
#
_cell.length_a   1.000
_cell.length_b   1.000
_cell.length_c   1.000
_cell.angle_alpha   90.00
_cell.angle_beta   90.00
_cell.angle_gamma   90.00
#
_symmetry.space_group_name_H-M   'P 1'
#
loop_
_entity.id
_entity.type
_entity.pdbx_description
1 polymer ?
#
loop_
_entity_poly.entity_id
_entity_poly.type
_entity_poly.pdbx_seq_one_letter_code
_entity_poly.pdbx_strand_id
1 'polypeptide(L)'
;MLVNKNAKLCKSIDELLEKGEDALQYSALKELEKKTGFSMEDILRKYIRYALNEKPFIPELVVNLIQLRKSSCLEDPQVAEILNEISRRIVKEKGPIVMDMSGYTKKGFKRKLAVQALFGKVFYLSELPEFCSSDSSLVVKEIFGVADEDAEKLRLHTLSEAGDVDSLEKMVDGSDSEESSENSSSDP
;
A
#
# COMPACT_ATOMS: atom_id res chain seq x y z
N MET A 1 16.44 20.17 2.06
CA MET A 1 15.99 20.21 3.46
C MET A 1 14.75 19.35 3.76
N LEU A 2 13.75 19.26 2.88
CA LEU A 2 12.50 18.50 3.15
C LEU A 2 12.69 16.96 3.27
N VAL A 3 13.54 16.37 2.42
CA VAL A 3 13.78 14.91 2.41
C VAL A 3 14.37 14.44 3.74
N ASN A 4 15.34 15.18 4.29
CA ASN A 4 15.96 14.88 5.58
C ASN A 4 14.94 15.00 6.74
N LYS A 5 14.02 15.97 6.67
CA LYS A 5 12.92 16.09 7.64
C LYS A 5 11.96 14.89 7.59
N ASN A 6 11.59 14.42 6.41
CA ASN A 6 10.72 13.24 6.26
C ASN A 6 11.38 11.98 6.81
N ALA A 7 12.66 11.75 6.50
CA ALA A 7 13.39 10.59 7.01
C ALA A 7 13.49 10.61 8.54
N LYS A 8 13.83 11.77 9.13
CA LYS A 8 13.85 11.95 10.58
C LYS A 8 12.48 11.71 11.22
N LEU A 9 11.39 12.22 10.62
CA LEU A 9 10.03 11.98 11.09
C LEU A 9 9.73 10.47 11.12
N CYS A 10 9.97 9.76 10.02
CA CYS A 10 9.65 8.34 9.91
C CYS A 10 10.42 7.53 10.95
N LYS A 11 11.73 7.80 11.08
CA LYS A 11 12.57 7.17 12.10
C LYS A 11 12.07 7.43 13.52
N SER A 12 11.69 8.68 13.84
CA SER A 12 11.17 9.00 15.17
C SER A 12 9.86 8.28 15.47
N ILE A 13 8.99 8.07 14.49
CA ILE A 13 7.75 7.29 14.69
C ILE A 13 8.08 5.81 14.87
N ASP A 14 9.05 5.26 14.14
CA ASP A 14 9.53 3.88 14.33
C ASP A 14 10.06 3.68 15.75
N GLU A 15 10.91 4.59 16.23
CA GLU A 15 11.46 4.55 17.59
C GLU A 15 10.37 4.70 18.68
N LEU A 16 9.22 5.34 18.37
CA LEU A 16 8.08 5.41 19.29
C LEU A 16 7.27 4.11 19.28
N LEU A 17 7.05 3.52 18.10
CA LEU A 17 6.34 2.24 17.95
C LEU A 17 7.11 1.09 18.60
N GLU A 18 8.44 1.06 18.47
CA GLU A 18 9.30 0.07 19.12
C GLU A 18 9.24 0.13 20.66
N LYS A 19 8.93 1.30 21.23
CA LYS A 19 8.77 1.49 22.68
C LYS A 19 7.37 1.11 23.19
N GLY A 20 6.45 0.75 22.29
CA GLY A 20 5.10 0.30 22.63
C GLY A 20 4.05 1.40 22.75
N GLU A 21 2.83 1.00 23.13
CA GLU A 21 1.62 1.85 23.13
C GLU A 21 1.76 3.12 23.96
N ASP A 22 2.40 3.03 25.12
CA ASP A 22 2.57 4.16 26.04
C ASP A 22 3.46 5.27 25.48
N ALA A 23 4.36 4.96 24.53
CA ALA A 23 5.26 5.94 23.95
C ALA A 23 4.62 6.73 22.80
N LEU A 24 3.80 6.07 21.98
CA LEU A 24 3.13 6.71 20.85
C LEU A 24 1.79 7.32 21.28
N GLN A 25 1.86 8.41 22.04
CA GLN A 25 0.69 9.19 22.46
C GLN A 25 0.57 10.49 21.66
N TYR A 26 -0.62 11.12 21.74
CA TYR A 26 -0.89 12.41 21.09
C TYR A 26 0.14 13.50 21.45
N SER A 27 0.61 13.53 22.71
CA SER A 27 1.64 14.45 23.18
C SER A 27 2.98 14.28 22.43
N ALA A 28 3.42 13.03 22.21
CA ALA A 28 4.62 12.72 21.45
C ALA A 28 4.47 13.15 19.98
N LEU A 29 3.30 12.93 19.37
CA LEU A 29 3.03 13.41 18.00
C LEU A 29 2.99 14.94 17.93
N LYS A 30 2.44 15.62 18.94
CA LYS A 30 2.49 17.08 19.06
C LYS A 30 3.91 17.62 19.16
N GLU A 31 4.82 16.90 19.83
CA GLU A 31 6.23 17.28 19.82
C GLU A 31 6.85 17.14 18.42
N LEU A 32 6.51 16.09 17.69
CA LEU A 32 6.98 15.90 16.30
C LEU A 32 6.45 17.00 15.39
N GLU A 33 5.19 17.41 15.53
CA GLU A 33 4.60 18.56 14.83
C GLU A 33 5.41 19.83 15.09
N LYS A 34 5.70 20.15 16.36
CA LYS A 34 6.52 21.32 16.73
C LYS A 34 7.95 21.25 16.16
N LYS A 35 8.59 20.09 16.24
CA LYS A 35 9.99 19.88 15.79
C LYS A 35 10.13 19.94 14.27
N THR A 36 9.15 19.42 13.54
CA THR A 36 9.23 19.28 12.08
C THR A 36 8.59 20.46 11.33
N GLY A 37 7.55 21.06 11.92
CA GLY A 37 6.66 22.03 11.30
C GLY A 37 5.57 21.38 10.43
N PHE A 38 5.38 20.06 10.52
CA PHE A 38 4.31 19.35 9.81
C PHE A 38 3.03 19.32 10.64
N SER A 39 1.88 19.50 10.00
CA SER A 39 0.58 19.26 10.64
C SER A 39 0.43 17.80 11.04
N MET A 40 -0.54 17.51 11.91
CA MET A 40 -0.87 16.12 12.26
C MET A 40 -1.27 15.28 11.04
N GLU A 41 -2.05 15.86 10.12
CA GLU A 41 -2.41 15.22 8.85
C GLU A 41 -1.17 14.91 8.01
N ASP A 42 -0.22 15.84 7.93
CA ASP A 42 1.05 15.63 7.23
C ASP A 42 1.86 14.50 7.88
N ILE A 43 1.92 14.45 9.20
CA ILE A 43 2.64 13.41 9.95
C ILE A 43 2.07 12.04 9.61
N LEU A 44 0.76 11.86 9.77
CA LEU A 44 0.09 10.58 9.52
C LEU A 44 0.26 10.17 8.05
N ARG A 45 -0.04 11.08 7.12
CA ARG A 45 0.09 10.84 5.67
C ARG A 45 1.50 10.46 5.25
N LYS A 46 2.52 11.18 5.74
CA LYS A 46 3.92 10.90 5.41
C LYS A 46 4.33 9.53 5.92
N TYR A 47 3.94 9.18 7.15
CA TYR A 47 4.30 7.90 7.75
C TYR A 47 3.59 6.74 7.06
N ILE A 48 2.28 6.82 6.79
CA ILE A 48 1.56 5.79 6.02
C ILE A 48 2.26 5.58 4.67
N ARG A 49 2.54 6.66 3.93
CA ARG A 49 3.22 6.53 2.64
C ARG A 49 4.59 5.85 2.78
N TYR A 50 5.38 6.20 3.79
CA TYR A 50 6.65 5.54 4.08
C TYR A 50 6.45 4.05 4.37
N ALA A 51 5.58 3.71 5.32
CA ALA A 51 5.27 2.35 5.73
C ALA A 51 4.82 1.47 4.55
N LEU A 52 3.91 1.97 3.70
CA LEU A 52 3.39 1.19 2.57
C LEU A 52 4.44 0.88 1.49
N ASN A 53 5.46 1.75 1.33
CA ASN A 53 6.52 1.57 0.34
C ASN A 53 7.72 0.80 0.89
N GLU A 54 8.12 1.06 2.13
CA GLU A 54 9.42 0.62 2.67
C GLU A 54 9.30 -0.56 3.65
N LYS A 55 8.11 -0.85 4.18
CA LYS A 55 7.92 -1.90 5.19
C LYS A 55 7.15 -3.11 4.66
N PRO A 56 7.45 -4.32 5.18
CA PRO A 56 6.60 -5.49 4.97
C PRO A 56 5.18 -5.22 5.46
N PHE A 57 4.18 -5.50 4.61
CA PHE A 57 2.78 -5.28 4.97
C PHE A 57 2.21 -6.49 5.71
N ILE A 58 2.64 -6.64 6.96
CA ILE A 58 2.30 -7.75 7.86
C ILE A 58 1.36 -7.27 8.98
N PRO A 59 0.68 -8.17 9.73
CA PRO A 59 -0.26 -7.79 10.78
C PRO A 59 0.29 -6.79 11.80
N GLU A 60 1.56 -6.92 12.19
CA GLU A 60 2.23 -5.99 13.10
C GLU A 60 2.28 -4.56 12.55
N LEU A 61 2.55 -4.39 11.25
CA LEU A 61 2.52 -3.06 10.63
C LEU A 61 1.11 -2.47 10.66
N VAL A 62 0.09 -3.28 10.42
CA VAL A 62 -1.31 -2.84 10.46
C VAL A 62 -1.68 -2.35 11.87
N VAL A 63 -1.32 -3.11 12.92
CA VAL A 63 -1.52 -2.71 14.32
C VAL A 63 -0.85 -1.38 14.61
N ASN A 64 0.42 -1.23 14.21
CA ASN A 64 1.18 0.01 14.38
C ASN A 64 0.53 1.22 13.66
N LEU A 65 -0.02 1.01 12.46
CA LEU A 65 -0.73 2.05 11.72
C LEU A 65 -2.06 2.43 12.39
N ILE A 66 -2.82 1.45 12.89
CA ILE A 66 -4.05 1.70 13.66
C ILE A 66 -3.73 2.50 14.93
N GLN A 67 -2.68 2.12 15.64
CA GLN A 67 -2.22 2.82 16.84
C GLN A 67 -1.84 4.27 16.52
N LEU A 68 -1.06 4.50 15.46
CA LEU A 68 -0.70 5.85 15.02
C LEU A 68 -1.94 6.67 14.64
N ARG A 69 -2.90 6.08 13.91
CA ARG A 69 -4.19 6.72 13.58
C ARG A 69 -4.91 7.14 14.86
N LYS A 70 -5.08 6.24 15.83
CA LYS A 70 -5.75 6.54 17.11
C LYS A 70 -5.04 7.66 17.87
N SER A 71 -3.72 7.61 17.96
CA SER A 71 -2.92 8.61 18.66
C SER A 71 -2.88 9.97 17.99
N SER A 72 -3.18 10.05 16.68
CA SER A 72 -3.26 11.32 15.96
C SER A 72 -4.50 12.16 16.33
N CYS A 73 -5.54 11.52 16.89
CA CYS A 73 -6.85 12.12 17.16
C CYS A 73 -7.51 12.77 15.94
N LEU A 74 -7.16 12.34 14.72
CA LEU A 74 -7.82 12.79 13.50
C LEU A 74 -9.18 12.10 13.35
N GLU A 75 -10.16 12.84 12.84
CA GLU A 75 -11.50 12.34 12.57
C GLU A 75 -11.53 11.52 11.28
N ASP A 76 -12.52 10.63 11.15
CA ASP A 76 -12.64 9.74 9.98
C ASP A 76 -12.64 10.48 8.64
N PRO A 77 -13.30 11.64 8.45
CA PRO A 77 -13.20 12.39 7.20
C PRO A 77 -11.78 12.87 6.87
N GLN A 78 -10.98 13.23 7.89
CA GLN A 78 -9.59 13.64 7.70
C GLN A 78 -8.71 12.44 7.31
N VAL A 79 -8.93 11.28 7.96
CA VAL A 79 -8.21 10.05 7.64
C VAL A 79 -8.57 9.55 6.23
N ALA A 80 -9.85 9.63 5.85
CA ALA A 80 -10.31 9.31 4.50
C ALA A 80 -9.61 10.18 3.45
N GLU A 81 -9.53 11.50 3.68
CA GLU A 81 -8.85 12.39 2.74
C GLU A 81 -7.33 12.13 2.67
N ILE A 82 -6.70 11.72 3.77
CA ILE A 82 -5.30 11.27 3.77
C ILE A 82 -5.11 10.03 2.88
N LEU A 83 -5.97 9.02 3.01
CA LEU A 83 -5.93 7.82 2.18
C LEU A 83 -6.20 8.15 0.71
N ASN A 84 -7.16 9.03 0.42
CA ASN A 84 -7.43 9.52 -0.92
C ASN A 84 -6.22 10.30 -1.50
N GLU A 85 -5.55 11.16 -0.72
CA GLU A 85 -4.36 11.90 -1.18
C GLU A 85 -3.20 10.94 -1.50
N ILE A 86 -2.98 9.95 -0.64
CA ILE A 86 -1.96 8.91 -0.87
C ILE A 86 -2.27 8.17 -2.18
N SER A 87 -3.53 7.75 -2.37
CA SER A 87 -4.00 7.09 -3.59
C SER A 87 -3.75 7.95 -4.84
N ARG A 88 -4.16 9.22 -4.82
CA ARG A 88 -3.97 10.15 -5.95
C ARG A 88 -2.50 10.34 -6.27
N ARG A 89 -1.62 10.39 -5.26
CA ARG A 89 -0.17 10.49 -5.48
C ARG A 89 0.40 9.24 -6.13
N ILE A 90 0.00 8.05 -5.69
CA ILE A 90 0.44 6.79 -6.29
C ILE A 90 0.04 6.75 -7.77
N VAL A 91 -1.23 7.04 -8.07
CA VAL A 91 -1.74 7.05 -9.45
C VAL A 91 -1.06 8.12 -10.29
N LYS A 92 -0.83 9.32 -9.75
CA LYS A 92 -0.09 10.39 -10.45
C LYS A 92 1.34 9.98 -10.80
N GLU A 93 2.02 9.21 -9.94
CA GLU A 93 3.42 8.83 -10.12
C GLU A 93 3.58 7.56 -10.98
N LYS A 94 2.70 6.58 -10.80
CA LYS A 94 2.86 5.22 -11.34
C LYS A 94 1.76 4.82 -12.35
N GLY A 95 0.75 5.67 -12.52
CA GLY A 95 -0.44 5.43 -13.33
C GLY A 95 -1.52 4.64 -12.59
N PRO A 96 -2.71 4.51 -13.19
CA PRO A 96 -3.80 3.71 -12.64
C PRO A 96 -3.48 2.21 -12.70
N ILE A 97 -4.34 1.41 -12.06
CA ILE A 97 -4.27 -0.05 -12.14
C ILE A 97 -4.60 -0.49 -13.56
N VAL A 98 -3.90 -1.54 -13.99
CA VAL A 98 -4.16 -2.25 -15.23
C VAL A 98 -4.26 -3.73 -14.86
N MET A 99 -5.36 -4.36 -15.23
CA MET A 99 -5.60 -5.78 -14.93
C MET A 99 -4.90 -6.70 -15.95
N ASP A 100 -4.92 -6.32 -17.23
CA ASP A 100 -4.17 -7.02 -18.28
C ASP A 100 -2.79 -6.40 -18.48
N MET A 101 -1.74 -7.16 -18.15
CA MET A 101 -0.36 -6.75 -18.30
C MET A 101 0.34 -7.39 -19.50
N SER A 102 -0.41 -8.03 -20.41
CA SER A 102 0.13 -8.57 -21.66
C SER A 102 0.86 -7.47 -22.46
N GLY A 103 1.98 -7.83 -23.08
CA GLY A 103 2.79 -6.88 -23.87
C GLY A 103 3.63 -5.87 -23.08
N TYR A 104 3.60 -5.88 -21.73
CA TYR A 104 4.51 -5.06 -20.94
C TYR A 104 5.92 -5.65 -20.89
N THR A 105 6.93 -4.78 -20.96
CA THR A 105 8.32 -5.17 -20.64
C THR A 105 8.41 -5.67 -19.19
N LYS A 106 9.40 -6.50 -18.85
CA LYS A 106 9.62 -6.96 -17.45
C LYS A 106 9.63 -5.80 -16.44
N LYS A 107 10.26 -4.68 -16.79
CA LYS A 107 10.29 -3.47 -15.94
C LYS A 107 8.91 -2.81 -15.82
N GLY A 108 8.15 -2.77 -16.91
CA GLY A 108 6.78 -2.27 -16.92
C GLY A 108 5.84 -3.14 -16.09
N PHE A 109 5.95 -4.46 -16.25
CA PHE A 109 5.21 -5.47 -15.49
C PHE A 109 5.45 -5.34 -13.98
N LYS A 110 6.72 -5.33 -13.53
CA LYS A 110 7.07 -5.13 -12.11
C LYS A 110 6.53 -3.82 -11.55
N ARG A 111 6.53 -2.74 -12.35
CA ARG A 111 5.92 -1.46 -11.95
C ARG A 111 4.41 -1.59 -11.76
N LYS A 112 3.71 -2.29 -12.65
CA LYS A 112 2.25 -2.48 -12.56
C LYS A 112 1.85 -3.35 -11.37
N LEU A 113 2.57 -4.43 -11.11
CA LEU A 113 2.42 -5.22 -9.89
C LEU A 113 2.62 -4.37 -8.63
N ALA A 114 3.64 -3.51 -8.59
CA ALA A 114 3.85 -2.63 -7.46
C ALA A 114 2.69 -1.64 -7.22
N VAL A 115 1.99 -1.22 -8.28
CA VAL A 115 0.78 -0.37 -8.15
C VAL A 115 -0.39 -1.19 -7.61
N GLN A 116 -0.59 -2.41 -8.11
CA GLN A 116 -1.62 -3.33 -7.61
C GLN A 116 -1.43 -3.65 -6.12
N ALA A 117 -0.19 -3.96 -5.71
CA ALA A 117 0.15 -4.19 -4.31
C ALA A 117 -0.10 -2.94 -3.46
N LEU A 118 0.32 -1.75 -3.91
CA LEU A 118 0.06 -0.51 -3.17
C LEU A 118 -1.43 -0.20 -3.03
N PHE A 119 -2.22 -0.42 -4.08
CA PHE A 119 -3.67 -0.32 -4.00
C PHE A 119 -4.23 -1.29 -2.96
N GLY A 120 -3.87 -2.58 -3.02
CA GLY A 120 -4.39 -3.57 -2.09
C GLY A 120 -4.06 -3.23 -0.63
N LYS A 121 -2.87 -2.67 -0.36
CA LYS A 121 -2.51 -2.18 0.98
C LYS A 121 -3.36 -0.99 1.42
N VAL A 122 -3.55 0.01 0.56
CA VAL A 122 -4.37 1.20 0.87
C VAL A 122 -5.84 0.79 1.06
N PHE A 123 -6.36 -0.03 0.15
CA PHE A 123 -7.72 -0.51 0.19
C PHE A 123 -7.97 -1.41 1.41
N TYR A 124 -7.01 -2.25 1.79
CA TYR A 124 -7.09 -2.98 3.05
C TYR A 124 -7.25 -2.04 4.25
N LEU A 125 -6.42 -0.98 4.35
CA LEU A 125 -6.55 -0.01 5.45
C LEU A 125 -7.88 0.76 5.42
N SER A 126 -8.42 1.06 4.23
CA SER A 126 -9.68 1.79 4.12
C SER A 126 -10.90 0.97 4.55
N GLU A 127 -10.81 -0.36 4.47
CA GLU A 127 -11.89 -1.28 4.86
C GLU A 127 -11.85 -1.65 6.36
N LEU A 128 -10.83 -1.22 7.11
CA LEU A 128 -10.72 -1.49 8.54
C LEU A 128 -11.53 -0.46 9.36
N PRO A 129 -12.58 -0.87 10.09
CA PRO A 129 -13.37 0.04 10.91
C PRO A 129 -12.55 0.79 11.96
N GLU A 130 -11.48 0.18 12.48
CA GLU A 130 -10.58 0.79 13.46
C GLU A 130 -9.69 1.88 12.86
N PHE A 131 -9.55 1.89 11.53
CA PHE A 131 -8.71 2.82 10.80
C PHE A 131 -9.53 3.96 10.18
N CYS A 132 -10.61 3.65 9.46
CA CYS A 132 -11.52 4.63 8.87
C CYS A 132 -12.92 4.01 8.66
N SER A 133 -13.97 4.70 9.09
CA SER A 133 -15.35 4.22 8.91
C SER A 133 -15.78 4.21 7.43
N SER A 134 -16.68 3.27 7.08
CA SER A 134 -17.24 3.09 5.73
C SER A 134 -18.12 4.24 5.25
N ASP A 135 -18.62 5.09 6.17
CA ASP A 135 -19.43 6.28 5.84
C ASP A 135 -18.58 7.52 5.49
N SER A 136 -17.26 7.34 5.40
CA SER A 136 -16.33 8.41 5.07
C SER A 136 -16.22 8.65 3.56
N SER A 137 -15.69 9.81 3.16
CA SER A 137 -15.53 10.24 1.76
C SER A 137 -14.47 9.45 0.96
N LEU A 138 -14.24 8.19 1.29
CA LEU A 138 -13.30 7.30 0.64
C LEU A 138 -13.69 7.05 -0.80
N VAL A 139 -12.74 7.27 -1.72
CA VAL A 139 -12.90 7.03 -3.16
C VAL A 139 -11.67 6.33 -3.75
N VAL A 140 -11.09 5.41 -2.96
CA VAL A 140 -9.83 4.73 -3.29
C VAL A 140 -9.97 3.94 -4.60
N LYS A 141 -11.05 3.20 -4.78
CA LYS A 141 -11.30 2.39 -5.98
C LYS A 141 -11.39 3.27 -7.23
N GLU A 142 -12.14 4.36 -7.14
CA GLU A 142 -12.34 5.33 -8.22
C GLU A 142 -11.02 6.02 -8.60
N ILE A 143 -10.21 6.39 -7.61
CA ILE A 143 -8.89 7.01 -7.86
C ILE A 143 -7.98 6.06 -8.65
N PHE A 144 -7.98 4.77 -8.29
CA PHE A 144 -7.14 3.77 -8.98
C PHE A 144 -7.76 3.22 -10.27
N GLY A 145 -9.04 3.50 -10.53
CA GLY A 145 -9.79 2.99 -11.68
C GLY A 145 -10.12 1.50 -11.57
N VAL A 146 -10.44 1.03 -10.36
CA VAL A 146 -10.68 -0.38 -10.04
C VAL A 146 -12.18 -0.64 -9.85
N ALA A 147 -12.70 -1.68 -10.49
CA ALA A 147 -14.06 -2.16 -10.28
C ALA A 147 -14.19 -2.97 -8.99
N ASP A 148 -15.40 -3.06 -8.43
CA ASP A 148 -15.63 -3.74 -7.14
C ASP A 148 -15.19 -5.20 -7.14
N GLU A 149 -15.47 -5.93 -8.22
CA GLU A 149 -15.06 -7.33 -8.42
C GLU A 149 -13.53 -7.54 -8.41
N ASP A 150 -12.79 -6.58 -8.96
CA ASP A 150 -11.32 -6.64 -9.02
C ASP A 150 -10.68 -6.18 -7.70
N ALA A 151 -11.33 -5.27 -6.98
CA ALA A 151 -10.82 -4.71 -5.74
C ALA A 151 -10.58 -5.79 -4.68
N GLU A 152 -11.53 -6.70 -4.53
CA GLU A 152 -11.43 -7.80 -3.56
C GLU A 152 -10.31 -8.77 -3.93
N LYS A 153 -10.18 -9.10 -5.22
CA LYS A 153 -9.10 -9.96 -5.72
C LYS A 153 -7.73 -9.35 -5.40
N LEU A 154 -7.52 -8.08 -5.74
CA LEU A 154 -6.25 -7.39 -5.52
C LEU A 154 -5.90 -7.26 -4.03
N ARG A 155 -6.92 -7.07 -3.17
CA ARG A 155 -6.76 -7.04 -1.71
C ARG A 155 -6.26 -8.38 -1.17
N LEU A 156 -6.89 -9.48 -1.59
CA LEU A 156 -6.51 -10.84 -1.15
C LEU A 156 -5.09 -11.21 -1.62
N HIS A 157 -4.74 -10.90 -2.87
CA HIS A 157 -3.38 -11.13 -3.39
C HIS A 157 -2.32 -10.39 -2.56
N THR A 158 -2.58 -9.13 -2.19
CA THR A 158 -1.66 -8.34 -1.39
C THR A 158 -1.38 -8.96 -0.01
N LEU A 159 -2.36 -9.62 0.59
CA LEU A 159 -2.21 -10.30 1.89
C LEU A 159 -1.49 -11.64 1.74
N SER A 160 -1.69 -12.35 0.63
CA SER A 160 -1.01 -13.62 0.33
C SER A 160 0.47 -13.44 -0.03
N GLU A 161 0.84 -12.28 -0.57
CA GLU A 161 2.19 -11.97 -1.06
C GLU A 161 3.01 -11.12 -0.09
N ALA A 162 2.49 -10.92 1.14
CA ALA A 162 3.15 -10.19 2.22
C ALA A 162 4.43 -10.91 2.67
N GLY A 163 5.50 -10.82 1.87
CA GLY A 163 6.81 -11.40 2.15
C GLY A 163 7.58 -11.90 0.92
N ASP A 164 6.98 -12.05 -0.26
CA ASP A 164 7.65 -12.73 -1.37
C ASP A 164 7.28 -12.15 -2.75
N VAL A 165 8.07 -11.18 -3.20
CA VAL A 165 8.00 -10.63 -4.57
C VAL A 165 8.46 -11.64 -5.64
N ASP A 166 9.14 -12.72 -5.26
CA ASP A 166 9.59 -13.78 -6.19
C ASP A 166 8.47 -14.81 -6.46
N SER A 167 7.54 -15.02 -5.52
CA SER A 167 6.37 -15.90 -5.74
C SER A 167 5.42 -15.37 -6.83
N LEU A 168 5.41 -14.05 -7.07
CA LEU A 168 4.69 -13.40 -8.18
C LEU A 168 5.29 -13.71 -9.56
N GLU A 169 6.60 -13.97 -9.65
CA GLU A 169 7.28 -14.26 -10.92
C GLU A 169 6.91 -15.67 -11.43
N LYS A 170 6.54 -16.58 -10.51
CA LYS A 170 6.15 -17.97 -10.83
C LYS A 170 4.76 -18.10 -11.47
N MET A 171 3.90 -17.09 -11.39
CA MET A 171 2.62 -17.09 -12.11
C MET A 171 2.78 -16.83 -13.62
N VAL A 172 3.95 -16.36 -14.06
CA VAL A 172 4.24 -16.10 -15.49
C VAL A 172 4.80 -17.33 -16.21
N ASP A 173 5.40 -18.27 -15.49
CA ASP A 173 6.05 -19.45 -16.10
C ASP A 173 5.10 -20.64 -16.32
N GLY A 174 3.82 -20.51 -15.94
CA GLY A 174 2.81 -21.57 -16.03
C GLY A 174 1.93 -21.55 -17.29
N SER A 175 2.23 -20.71 -18.27
CA SER A 175 1.40 -20.55 -19.48
C SER A 175 2.18 -20.83 -20.76
N ASP A 176 2.86 -21.98 -20.83
CA ASP A 176 3.25 -22.64 -22.08
C ASP A 176 3.39 -24.15 -21.83
N SER A 177 2.27 -24.87 -21.88
CA SER A 177 2.30 -26.32 -22.02
C SER A 177 1.04 -26.84 -22.71
N GLU A 178 0.86 -26.50 -23.98
CA GLU A 178 0.05 -27.26 -24.92
C GLU A 178 0.60 -27.06 -26.35
N GLU A 179 1.62 -27.86 -26.74
CA GLU A 179 1.70 -28.36 -28.13
C GLU A 179 2.64 -29.58 -28.20
N SER A 180 2.09 -30.75 -27.90
CA SER A 180 2.73 -32.02 -28.27
C SER A 180 2.54 -32.22 -29.78
N SER A 181 3.47 -31.73 -30.58
CA SER A 181 3.52 -31.98 -32.02
C SER A 181 4.11 -33.37 -32.29
N GLU A 182 3.27 -34.40 -32.26
CA GLU A 182 3.61 -35.71 -32.83
C GLU A 182 3.48 -35.67 -34.36
N ASN A 183 4.56 -35.23 -35.03
CA ASN A 183 4.71 -35.42 -36.48
C ASN A 183 5.44 -36.76 -36.73
N SER A 184 4.70 -37.85 -36.79
CA SER A 184 5.23 -39.15 -37.25
C SER A 184 5.29 -39.18 -38.78
N SER A 185 6.47 -38.83 -39.33
CA SER A 185 6.82 -39.13 -40.72
C SER A 185 7.73 -40.36 -40.74
N SER A 186 7.20 -41.51 -41.12
CA SER A 186 8.01 -42.65 -41.55
C SER A 186 7.28 -43.34 -42.69
N ASP A 187 7.82 -43.15 -43.90
CA ASP A 187 7.48 -43.93 -45.09
C ASP A 187 8.77 -44.64 -45.58
N PRO A 188 8.61 -45.79 -46.28
CA PRO A 188 9.52 -46.95 -46.26
C PRO A 188 10.81 -46.84 -47.08
#